data_AF-A0A9P7CG17-F1
#
_entry.id   AF-A0A9P7CG17-F1
#
_cell.length_a   1.000
_cell.length_b   1.000
_cell.length_c   1.000
_cell.angle_alpha   90.00
_cell.angle_beta   90.00
_cell.angle_gamma   90.00
#
_symmetry.space_group_name_H-M   'P 1'
#
loop_
_entity.id
_entity.type
_entity.pdbx_description
1 polymer ?
#
loop_
_entity_poly.entity_id
_entity_poly.type
_entity_poly.pdbx_seq_one_letter_code
_entity_poly.pdbx_strand_id
1 'polypeptide(L)'
;MQFVSTRGQSPAVGLSAAIAAGLAPDGGLYVPALLPAARELQAGPTLADTAADLLAPFFAGDALETALPAICREAFDFPVPLRPLGGGDHVLELFHGPTAARARAAT
;
A
#
# COMPACT_ATOMS: atom_id res chain seq x y z
N MET A 1 2.85 13.62 5.49
CA MET A 1 4.17 13.07 5.08
C MET A 1 4.54 13.66 3.72
N GLN A 2 5.83 13.73 3.37
CA GLN A 2 6.30 14.17 2.05
C GLN A 2 6.92 13.01 1.28
N PHE A 3 6.75 13.01 -0.04
CA PHE A 3 7.30 12.05 -0.99
C PHE A 3 8.26 12.77 -1.93
N VAL A 4 9.41 12.15 -2.20
CA VAL A 4 10.50 12.69 -3.01
C VAL A 4 10.75 11.79 -4.21
N SER A 5 11.22 12.37 -5.32
CA SER A 5 11.66 11.58 -6.47
C SER A 5 12.95 10.83 -6.16
N THR A 6 13.05 9.58 -6.59
CA THR A 6 14.30 8.79 -6.56
C THR A 6 15.44 9.43 -7.36
N ARG A 7 15.16 10.36 -8.26
CA ARG A 7 16.17 11.12 -9.03
C ARG A 7 16.51 12.48 -8.40
N GLY A 8 15.74 12.92 -7.41
CA GLY A 8 16.00 14.13 -6.62
C GLY A 8 15.88 15.45 -7.39
N GLN A 9 15.35 15.44 -8.61
CA GLN A 9 15.23 16.64 -9.47
C GLN A 9 13.79 17.18 -9.53
N SER A 10 12.88 16.58 -8.77
CA SER A 10 11.48 17.01 -8.65
C SER A 10 11.18 17.51 -7.25
N PRO A 11 10.29 18.51 -7.09
CA PRO A 11 9.84 18.96 -5.78
C PRO A 11 9.24 17.83 -4.95
N ALA A 12 9.39 17.92 -3.62
CA ALA A 12 8.68 17.04 -2.71
C ALA A 12 7.17 17.34 -2.75
N VAL A 13 6.35 16.30 -2.68
CA VAL A 13 4.89 16.41 -2.76
C VAL A 13 4.20 15.57 -1.69
N GLY A 14 2.93 15.89 -1.41
CA GLY A 14 2.07 15.04 -0.58
C GLY A 14 1.72 13.71 -1.25
N LEU A 15 1.19 12.76 -0.47
CA LEU A 15 0.85 11.42 -0.95
C LEU A 15 -0.17 11.48 -2.10
N SER A 16 -1.26 12.21 -1.91
CA SER A 16 -2.33 12.35 -2.91
C SER A 16 -1.80 12.87 -4.26
N ALA A 17 -0.91 13.85 -4.23
CA ALA A 17 -0.24 14.38 -5.42
C ALA A 17 0.73 13.37 -6.05
N ALA A 18 1.48 12.61 -5.25
CA ALA A 18 2.35 11.54 -5.74
C ALA A 18 1.56 10.43 -6.46
N ILE A 19 0.44 10.00 -5.87
CA ILE A 19 -0.47 8.99 -6.46
C ILE A 19 -1.05 9.52 -7.78
N ALA A 20 -1.57 10.75 -7.79
CA ALA A 20 -2.17 11.34 -8.99
C ALA A 20 -1.18 11.54 -10.13
N ALA A 21 0.09 11.85 -9.81
CA ALA A 21 1.15 12.01 -10.80
C ALA A 21 1.65 10.66 -11.37
N GLY A 22 1.65 9.59 -10.55
CA GLY A 22 2.21 8.29 -10.90
C GLY A 22 3.74 8.28 -10.98
N LEU A 23 4.29 9.01 -11.95
CA LEU A 23 5.73 9.25 -12.11
C LEU A 23 6.09 10.68 -11.71
N ALA A 24 7.28 10.87 -11.13
CA ALA A 24 7.81 12.20 -10.91
C ALA A 24 8.13 12.88 -12.25
N PRO A 25 8.04 14.23 -12.35
CA PRO A 25 8.35 14.97 -13.58
C PRO A 25 9.74 14.70 -14.17
N ASP A 26 10.71 14.31 -13.34
CA ASP A 26 12.06 13.92 -13.75
C ASP A 26 12.19 12.46 -14.24
N GLY A 27 11.07 11.72 -14.34
CA GLY A 27 11.02 10.31 -14.70
C GLY A 27 11.45 9.35 -13.58
N GLY A 28 11.60 9.84 -12.36
CA GLY A 28 11.80 9.03 -11.15
C GLY A 28 10.50 8.51 -10.56
N LEU A 29 10.64 7.69 -9.51
CA LEU A 29 9.51 7.19 -8.71
C LEU A 29 9.38 8.02 -7.44
N TYR A 30 8.17 8.26 -6.97
CA TYR A 30 7.95 8.86 -5.67
C TYR A 30 8.14 7.83 -4.54
N VAL A 31 8.96 8.18 -3.56
CA VAL A 31 9.19 7.40 -2.33
C VAL A 31 9.03 8.31 -1.12
N PRO A 32 8.61 7.82 0.05
CA PRO A 32 8.49 8.66 1.24
C PRO A 32 9.87 9.23 1.60
N ALA A 33 9.91 10.53 1.94
CA ALA A 33 11.15 11.20 2.34
C ALA A 33 11.79 10.57 3.58
N LEU A 34 10.95 9.97 4.44
CA LEU A 34 11.36 9.18 5.59
C LEU A 34 10.49 7.94 5.66
N LEU A 35 11.10 6.76 5.78
CA LEU A 35 10.34 5.55 6.08
C LEU A 35 9.85 5.60 7.54
N PRO A 36 8.57 5.29 7.80
CA PRO A 36 8.08 5.13 9.16
C PRO A 36 8.92 4.10 9.92
N ALA A 37 9.10 4.32 11.22
CA ALA A 37 9.82 3.38 12.07
C ALA A 37 9.19 1.98 12.01
N ALA A 38 10.04 0.95 12.04
CA ALA A 38 9.57 -0.42 12.17
C ALA A 38 8.76 -0.56 13.45
N ARG A 39 7.61 -1.22 13.35
CA ARG A 39 6.73 -1.54 14.48
C ARG A 39 6.23 -2.96 14.33
N GLU A 40 5.88 -3.57 15.46
CA GLU A 40 5.13 -4.82 15.42
C GLU A 40 3.72 -4.53 14.88
N LEU A 41 3.37 -5.21 13.80
CA LEU A 41 2.03 -5.18 13.25
C LEU A 41 1.18 -6.22 13.96
N GLN A 42 0.03 -5.80 14.45
CA GLN A 42 -0.97 -6.71 14.99
C GLN A 42 -1.94 -7.03 13.86
N ALA A 43 -2.17 -8.32 13.61
CA ALA A 43 -3.16 -8.73 12.62
C ALA A 43 -4.54 -8.25 13.06
N GLY A 44 -5.17 -7.43 12.23
CA GLY A 44 -6.56 -7.02 12.41
C GLY A 44 -7.53 -8.16 12.11
N PRO A 45 -8.84 -7.96 12.40
CA PRO A 45 -9.87 -8.94 12.09
C PRO A 45 -9.93 -9.32 10.60
N THR A 46 -9.57 -8.39 9.72
CA THR A 46 -9.48 -8.59 8.27
C THR A 46 -8.13 -8.13 7.72
N LEU A 47 -7.83 -8.55 6.48
CA LEU A 47 -6.67 -8.04 5.74
C LEU A 47 -6.77 -6.52 5.53
N ALA A 48 -7.97 -6.00 5.27
CA ALA A 48 -8.20 -4.57 5.10
C ALA A 48 -7.85 -3.78 6.36
N ASP A 49 -8.19 -4.28 7.55
CA ASP A 49 -7.84 -3.64 8.83
C ASP A 49 -6.33 -3.63 9.05
N THR A 50 -5.68 -4.76 8.78
CA THR A 50 -4.22 -4.88 8.89
C THR A 50 -3.51 -3.94 7.91
N ALA A 51 -4.01 -3.84 6.67
CA ALA A 51 -3.48 -2.95 5.66
C ALA A 51 -3.67 -1.47 6.02
N ALA A 52 -4.84 -1.10 6.55
CA ALA A 52 -5.12 0.26 7.00
C ALA A 52 -4.16 0.67 8.13
N ASP A 53 -3.96 -0.19 9.14
CA ASP A 53 -2.99 0.08 10.21
C ASP A 53 -1.57 0.20 9.65
N LEU A 54 -1.14 -0.73 8.79
CA LEU A 54 0.19 -0.71 8.16
C LEU A 54 0.44 0.60 7.40
N LEU A 55 -0.53 1.03 6.59
CA LEU A 55 -0.41 2.16 5.68
C LEU A 55 -0.64 3.53 6.35
N ALA A 56 -1.28 3.59 7.52
CA ALA A 56 -1.64 4.85 8.18
C ALA A 56 -0.51 5.89 8.27
N PRO A 57 0.74 5.53 8.64
CA PRO A 57 1.81 6.53 8.75
C PRO A 57 2.20 7.19 7.42
N PHE A 58 1.97 6.51 6.29
CA PHE A 58 2.24 7.06 4.96
C PHE A 58 1.19 8.09 4.54
N PHE A 59 -0.02 7.98 5.08
CA PHE A 59 -1.13 8.88 4.82
C PHE A 59 -1.21 10.04 5.82
N ALA A 60 -0.46 9.99 6.92
CA ALA A 60 -0.49 11.00 7.99
C ALA A 60 -0.30 12.43 7.47
N GLY A 61 -1.29 13.30 7.68
CA GLY A 61 -1.34 14.69 7.25
C GLY A 61 -1.68 14.90 5.77
N ASP A 62 -2.16 13.88 5.06
CA ASP A 62 -2.68 13.99 3.68
C ASP A 62 -4.22 14.01 3.67
N ALA A 63 -4.81 14.56 2.60
CA ALA A 63 -6.26 14.62 2.44
C ALA A 63 -6.94 13.25 2.40
N LEU A 64 -6.22 12.19 2.00
CA LEU A 64 -6.73 10.82 1.94
C LEU A 64 -6.67 10.08 3.28
N GLU A 65 -6.10 10.66 4.34
CA GLU A 65 -5.91 9.99 5.63
C GLU A 65 -7.19 9.40 6.20
N THR A 66 -8.28 10.17 6.18
CA THR A 66 -9.59 9.73 6.71
C THR A 66 -10.30 8.73 5.80
N ALA A 67 -9.94 8.69 4.51
CA ALA A 67 -10.50 7.77 3.53
C ALA A 67 -9.79 6.41 3.52
N LEU A 68 -8.57 6.31 4.07
CA LEU A 68 -7.75 5.10 4.04
C LEU A 68 -8.50 3.83 4.46
N PRO A 69 -9.26 3.78 5.58
CA PRO A 69 -9.98 2.56 5.96
C PRO A 69 -11.03 2.13 4.94
N ALA A 70 -11.67 3.08 4.24
CA ALA A 70 -12.65 2.78 3.20
C ALA A 70 -11.95 2.25 1.94
N ILE A 71 -10.86 2.89 1.53
CA ILE A 71 -10.02 2.46 0.42
C ILE A 71 -9.52 1.02 0.64
N CYS A 72 -9.01 0.71 1.83
CA CYS A 72 -8.55 -0.65 2.14
C CYS A 72 -9.69 -1.68 2.11
N ARG A 73 -10.87 -1.33 2.62
CA ARG A 73 -12.04 -2.24 2.59
C ARG A 73 -12.51 -2.55 1.16
N GLU A 74 -12.44 -1.56 0.27
CA GLU A 74 -12.77 -1.76 -1.15
C GLU A 74 -11.67 -2.52 -1.90
N ALA A 75 -10.40 -2.19 -1.63
CA ALA A 75 -9.26 -2.79 -2.34
C ALA A 75 -8.96 -4.23 -1.92
N PHE A 76 -9.33 -4.63 -0.70
CA PHE A 76 -9.06 -5.96 -0.14
C PHE A 76 -10.35 -6.74 0.17
N ASP A 77 -11.31 -6.68 -0.75
CA ASP A 77 -12.64 -7.33 -0.64
C ASP A 77 -12.66 -8.81 -1.08
N PHE A 78 -11.49 -9.42 -1.27
CA PHE A 78 -11.32 -10.79 -1.74
C PHE A 78 -10.46 -11.63 -0.78
N PRO A 79 -10.62 -12.97 -0.77
CA PRO A 79 -9.85 -13.84 0.11
C PRO A 79 -8.38 -13.91 -0.30
N VAL A 80 -7.49 -13.96 0.70
CA VAL A 80 -6.03 -14.14 0.51
C VAL A 80 -5.55 -15.34 1.35
N PRO A 81 -5.90 -16.58 0.96
CA PRO A 81 -5.65 -17.76 1.79
C PRO A 81 -4.18 -18.18 1.73
N LEU A 82 -3.68 -18.65 2.88
CA LEU A 82 -2.42 -19.37 3.00
C LEU A 82 -2.73 -20.87 2.96
N ARG A 83 -2.25 -21.58 1.94
CA ARG A 83 -2.49 -23.02 1.74
C ARG A 83 -1.22 -23.83 2.03
N PRO A 84 -1.29 -24.92 2.80
CA PRO A 84 -0.14 -25.80 2.98
C PRO A 84 0.15 -26.58 1.69
N LEU A 85 1.43 -26.75 1.37
CA LEU A 85 1.93 -27.59 0.28
C LEU A 85 2.50 -28.93 0.78
N GLY A 86 2.68 -29.07 2.09
CA GLY A 86 3.35 -30.20 2.75
C GLY A 86 4.78 -29.86 3.18
N GLY A 87 5.35 -30.64 4.09
CA GLY A 87 6.75 -30.43 4.54
C GLY A 87 7.02 -29.13 5.31
N GLY A 88 5.98 -28.40 5.74
CA GLY A 88 6.10 -27.07 6.36
C GLY A 88 5.95 -25.92 5.37
N ASP A 89 5.89 -26.21 4.06
CA ASP A 89 5.73 -25.20 3.02
C ASP A 89 4.28 -24.73 2.90
N HIS A 90 4.13 -23.46 2.55
CA HIS A 90 2.84 -22.81 2.34
C HIS A 90 2.88 -21.94 1.07
N VAL A 91 1.74 -21.83 0.38
CA VAL A 91 1.52 -20.89 -0.71
C VAL A 91 0.51 -19.83 -0.29
N LEU A 92 0.86 -18.57 -0.51
CA LEU A 92 -0.05 -17.44 -0.34
C LEU A 92 -0.73 -17.14 -1.67
N GLU A 93 -2.01 -17.45 -1.78
CA GLU A 93 -2.77 -17.27 -3.02
C GLU A 93 -3.19 -15.80 -3.17
N LEU A 94 -2.54 -15.07 -4.09
CA LEU A 94 -2.81 -13.65 -4.37
C LEU A 94 -3.58 -13.40 -5.69
N PHE A 95 -4.33 -14.40 -6.16
CA PHE A 95 -4.99 -14.40 -7.48
C PHE A 95 -6.53 -14.50 -7.39
N HIS A 96 -7.12 -14.32 -6.21
CA HIS A 96 -8.58 -14.37 -6.02
C HIS A 96 -9.29 -13.03 -6.27
N GLY A 97 -8.54 -12.00 -6.69
CA GLY A 97 -9.11 -10.73 -7.10
C GLY A 97 -9.80 -10.81 -8.48
N PRO A 98 -10.56 -9.77 -8.87
CA PRO A 98 -11.44 -9.78 -10.05
C PRO A 98 -10.73 -9.98 -11.40
N THR A 99 -9.41 -9.72 -11.46
CA THR A 99 -8.61 -9.90 -12.68
C THR A 99 -7.84 -11.22 -12.72
N ALA A 100 -8.05 -12.12 -11.75
CA ALA A 100 -7.35 -13.40 -11.61
C ALA A 100 -5.80 -13.30 -11.62
N ALA A 101 -5.26 -12.10 -11.38
CA ALA A 101 -3.84 -11.79 -11.40
C ALA A 101 -3.48 -10.77 -10.31
N ARG A 102 -2.21 -10.76 -9.85
CA ARG A 102 -1.68 -9.73 -8.93
C ARG A 102 -1.63 -8.37 -9.64
N ALA A 103 -2.72 -7.60 -9.66
CA ALA A 103 -2.68 -6.28 -10.32
C ALA A 103 -3.70 -5.21 -9.87
N ARG A 104 -4.48 -5.37 -8.78
CA ARG A 104 -5.49 -4.34 -8.41
C ARG A 104 -5.26 -3.61 -7.08
N ALA A 105 -4.07 -3.66 -6.48
CA ALA A 105 -3.79 -2.85 -5.27
C ALA A 105 -3.22 -1.45 -5.58
N ALA A 106 -3.08 -1.07 -6.87
CA ALA A 106 -2.31 0.10 -7.30
C ALA A 106 -3.01 0.96 -8.37
N THR A 107 -4.32 0.81 -8.56
CA THR A 107 -5.13 1.62 -9.49
C THR A 107 -6.28 2.26 -8.73
#